data_AF-A0A1M4S2D4-F1
#
_entry.id   AF-A0A1M4S2D4-F1
#
_cell.length_a   1.000
_cell.length_b   1.000
_cell.length_c   1.000
_cell.angle_alpha   90.00
_cell.angle_beta   90.00
_cell.angle_gamma   90.00
#
_symmetry.space_group_name_H-M   'P 1'
#
loop_
_entity.id
_entity.type
_entity.pdbx_description
1 polymer ?
#
loop_
_entity_poly.entity_id
_entity_poly.type
_entity_poly.pdbx_seq_one_letter_code
_entity_poly.pdbx_strand_id
1 'polypeptide(L)'
;MQPAPTTTPTDPRRLIGQRGEAIAAHYLSDSGWRILDRNWRPGPCLRGEVDIVALQPHPDGLGTLVIVEVKTRTSAVAGPPAEAVDARKLARLRTLAVAWAATHPVPHAGLRLDVVSVQLRAGRPALLRHHRGVGD
;
A
#
# COMPACT_ATOMS: atom_id res chain seq x y z
N MET A 1 5.60 -40.74 -9.67
CA MET A 1 4.57 -40.26 -8.74
C MET A 1 5.05 -38.93 -8.18
N GLN A 2 4.57 -37.79 -8.69
CA GLN A 2 4.90 -36.47 -8.14
C GLN A 2 4.15 -36.27 -6.83
N PRO A 3 4.77 -35.70 -5.78
CA PRO A 3 4.03 -35.34 -4.57
C PRO A 3 3.04 -34.21 -4.91
N ALA A 4 1.82 -34.33 -4.38
CA ALA A 4 0.79 -33.29 -4.49
C ALA A 4 1.29 -31.98 -3.85
N PRO A 5 0.91 -30.80 -4.39
CA PRO A 5 1.27 -29.53 -3.78
C PRO A 5 0.64 -29.43 -2.39
N THR A 6 1.48 -29.34 -1.36
CA THR A 6 1.07 -29.11 0.03
C THR A 6 0.45 -27.73 0.14
N THR A 7 -0.88 -27.63 0.15
CA THR A 7 -1.57 -26.38 0.47
C THR A 7 -1.35 -26.05 1.94
N THR A 8 -0.39 -25.17 2.23
CA THR A 8 -0.22 -24.59 3.56
C THR A 8 -1.48 -23.81 3.95
N PRO A 9 -2.03 -23.97 5.18
CA PRO A 9 -3.17 -23.18 5.62
C PRO A 9 -2.86 -21.69 5.50
N THR A 10 -3.73 -20.93 4.82
CA THR A 10 -3.54 -19.49 4.64
C THR A 10 -3.85 -18.76 5.94
N ASP A 11 -2.90 -17.98 6.46
CA ASP A 11 -3.08 -17.15 7.66
C ASP A 11 -4.29 -16.19 7.47
N PRO A 12 -5.32 -16.27 8.33
CA PRO A 12 -6.47 -15.37 8.27
C PRO A 12 -6.10 -13.88 8.26
N ARG A 13 -4.99 -13.49 8.92
CA ARG A 13 -4.49 -12.10 8.91
C ARG A 13 -4.02 -11.68 7.52
N ARG A 14 -3.38 -12.60 6.79
CA ARG A 14 -2.91 -12.37 5.42
C ARG A 14 -4.08 -12.16 4.47
N LEU A 15 -5.14 -12.96 4.59
CA LEU A 15 -6.37 -12.79 3.80
C LEU A 15 -7.04 -11.44 4.08
N ILE A 16 -7.09 -11.03 5.35
CA ILE A 16 -7.61 -9.71 5.73
C ILE A 16 -6.78 -8.59 5.09
N GLY A 17 -5.45 -8.66 5.20
CA GLY A 17 -4.55 -7.68 4.58
C GLY A 17 -4.72 -7.57 3.08
N GLN A 18 -4.73 -8.70 2.37
CA GLN A 18 -4.95 -8.77 0.92
C GLN A 18 -6.28 -8.14 0.50
N ARG A 19 -7.34 -8.38 1.29
CA ARG A 19 -8.66 -7.78 1.02
C ARG A 19 -8.64 -6.26 1.17
N GLY A 20 -7.99 -5.73 2.21
CA GLY A 20 -7.88 -4.29 2.38
C GLY A 20 -7.01 -3.63 1.32
N GLU A 21 -5.91 -4.25 0.94
CA GLU A 21 -5.06 -3.79 -0.17
C GLU A 21 -5.82 -3.78 -1.51
N ALA A 22 -6.61 -4.82 -1.80
CA ALA A 22 -7.44 -4.86 -3.01
C ALA A 22 -8.48 -3.74 -3.05
N ILE A 23 -9.08 -3.39 -1.89
CA ILE A 23 -10.02 -2.26 -1.76
C ILE A 23 -9.29 -0.93 -1.96
N ALA A 24 -8.12 -0.76 -1.37
CA ALA A 24 -7.30 0.44 -1.53
C ALA A 24 -6.88 0.64 -3.01
N ALA A 25 -6.43 -0.42 -3.67
CA ALA A 25 -6.05 -0.38 -5.08
C ALA A 25 -7.23 -0.01 -5.99
N HIS A 26 -8.42 -0.56 -5.74
CA HIS A 26 -9.64 -0.17 -6.46
C HIS A 26 -9.99 1.30 -6.24
N TYR A 27 -10.02 1.75 -4.99
CA TYR A 27 -10.31 3.15 -4.66
C TYR A 27 -9.37 4.14 -5.36
N LEU A 28 -8.07 3.85 -5.39
CA LEU A 28 -7.08 4.68 -6.08
C LEU A 28 -7.29 4.65 -7.61
N SER A 29 -7.57 3.47 -8.17
CA SER A 29 -7.85 3.31 -9.61
C SER A 29 -9.11 4.07 -10.04
N ASP A 30 -10.19 3.95 -9.27
CA ASP A 30 -11.45 4.69 -9.49
C ASP A 30 -11.26 6.20 -9.36
N SER A 31 -10.27 6.64 -8.58
CA SER A 31 -9.84 8.04 -8.48
C SER A 31 -8.94 8.49 -9.64
N GLY A 32 -8.75 7.65 -10.66
CA GLY A 32 -7.96 7.93 -11.86
C GLY A 32 -6.45 7.70 -11.69
N TRP A 33 -6.01 7.07 -10.59
CA TRP A 33 -4.59 6.79 -10.38
C TRP A 33 -4.20 5.49 -11.09
N ARG A 34 -2.98 5.43 -11.61
CA ARG A 34 -2.46 4.19 -12.21
C ARG A 34 -1.74 3.38 -11.15
N ILE A 35 -2.22 2.18 -10.84
CA ILE A 35 -1.49 1.23 -10.00
C ILE A 35 -0.29 0.70 -10.80
N LEU A 36 0.92 0.90 -10.28
CA LEU A 36 2.17 0.46 -10.90
C LEU A 36 2.63 -0.88 -10.32
N ASP A 37 2.43 -1.08 -9.02
CA ASP A 37 2.86 -2.28 -8.33
C ASP A 37 2.05 -2.53 -7.06
N ARG A 38 2.03 -3.80 -6.62
CA ARG A 38 1.34 -4.24 -5.39
C ARG A 38 2.17 -5.31 -4.69
N ASN A 39 2.20 -5.28 -3.35
CA ASN A 39 3.04 -6.17 -2.53
C ASN A 39 4.50 -6.22 -3.01
N TRP A 40 5.04 -5.08 -3.45
CA TRP A 40 6.38 -5.04 -4.02
C TRP A 40 7.41 -5.29 -2.93
N ARG A 41 8.40 -6.14 -3.23
CA ARG A 41 9.52 -6.42 -2.35
C ARG A 41 10.81 -6.16 -3.11
N PRO A 42 11.76 -5.44 -2.52
CA PRO A 42 13.08 -5.29 -3.11
C PRO A 42 13.86 -6.62 -3.08
N GLY A 43 14.98 -6.66 -3.79
CA GLY A 43 15.91 -7.79 -3.77
C GLY A 43 16.52 -8.05 -2.37
N PRO A 44 17.28 -9.16 -2.22
CA PRO A 44 17.68 -9.71 -0.91
C PRO A 44 18.49 -8.78 -0.01
N CYS A 45 19.14 -7.76 -0.57
CA CYS A 45 19.99 -6.81 0.15
C CYS A 45 19.20 -5.69 0.85
N LEU A 46 17.92 -5.49 0.54
CA LEU A 46 17.05 -4.50 1.17
C LEU A 46 15.85 -5.22 1.77
N ARG A 47 15.54 -4.93 3.04
CA ARG A 47 14.40 -5.54 3.73
C ARG A 47 13.21 -4.60 3.75
N GLY A 48 12.05 -5.12 3.40
CA GLY A 48 10.79 -4.40 3.49
C GLY A 48 9.82 -4.83 2.40
N GLU A 49 8.69 -4.14 2.37
CA GLU A 49 7.67 -4.28 1.36
C GLU A 49 6.96 -2.94 1.18
N VAL A 50 6.41 -2.73 0.00
CA VAL A 50 5.49 -1.65 -0.31
C VAL A 50 4.16 -2.28 -0.70
N ASP A 51 3.09 -1.91 0.00
CA ASP A 51 1.76 -2.49 -0.27
C ASP A 51 1.26 -2.09 -1.66
N ILE A 52 1.32 -0.80 -2.00
CA ILE A 52 0.92 -0.29 -3.31
C ILE A 52 1.89 0.81 -3.77
N VAL A 53 2.29 0.76 -5.04
CA VAL A 53 2.92 1.87 -5.75
C VAL A 53 1.94 2.36 -6.81
N ALA A 54 1.65 3.67 -6.83
CA ALA A 54 0.72 4.26 -7.78
C ALA A 54 1.27 5.56 -8.37
N LEU A 55 0.81 5.90 -9.57
CA LEU A 55 1.02 7.22 -10.18
C LEU A 55 -0.29 8.00 -10.09
N GLN A 56 -0.29 9.07 -9.31
CA GLN A 56 -1.37 10.06 -9.33
C GLN A 56 -1.15 10.97 -10.55
N PRO A 57 -2.11 11.09 -11.47
CA PRO A 57 -1.99 12.00 -12.61
C PRO A 57 -1.98 13.46 -12.13
N HIS A 58 -1.26 14.30 -12.87
CA HIS A 58 -1.36 15.76 -12.79
C HIS A 58 -1.94 16.25 -14.12
N PRO A 59 -2.94 17.16 -14.11
CA PRO A 59 -3.57 17.62 -15.35
C PRO A 59 -2.58 18.31 -16.30
N ASP A 60 -1.62 19.05 -15.76
CA ASP A 60 -0.71 19.88 -16.55
C ASP A 60 0.71 19.31 -16.72
N GLY A 61 0.91 18.00 -16.48
CA GLY A 61 2.25 17.43 -16.64
C GLY A 61 2.46 16.06 -16.00
N LEU A 62 3.69 15.83 -15.55
CA LEU A 62 4.07 14.58 -14.92
C LEU A 62 3.35 14.39 -13.59
N GLY A 63 2.84 13.19 -13.38
CA GLY A 63 2.18 12.80 -12.15
C GLY A 63 3.12 12.72 -10.94
N THR A 64 2.53 12.47 -9.77
CA THR A 64 3.25 12.17 -8.54
C THR A 64 3.34 10.66 -8.35
N LEU A 65 4.55 10.13 -8.15
CA LEU A 65 4.74 8.75 -7.71
C LEU A 65 4.38 8.66 -6.23
N VAL A 66 3.47 7.75 -5.88
CA VAL A 66 2.95 7.61 -4.54
C VAL A 66 3.18 6.20 -4.02
N ILE A 67 3.85 6.11 -2.89
CA ILE A 67 3.95 4.88 -2.10
C ILE A 67 2.81 4.90 -1.10
N VAL A 68 1.97 3.87 -1.13
CA VAL A 68 0.80 3.79 -0.26
C VAL A 68 0.94 2.58 0.66
N GLU A 69 0.97 2.86 1.96
CA GLU A 69 0.85 1.86 3.01
C GLU A 69 -0.64 1.61 3.30
N VAL A 70 -1.05 0.34 3.38
CA VAL A 70 -2.44 -0.06 3.63
C VAL A 70 -2.59 -0.66 5.01
N LYS A 71 -3.39 -0.01 5.86
CA LYS A 71 -3.73 -0.52 7.20
C LYS A 71 -5.12 -1.12 7.19
N THR A 72 -5.22 -2.43 7.39
CA THR A 72 -6.52 -3.13 7.41
C THR A 72 -6.91 -3.58 8.80
N ARG A 73 -8.17 -3.33 9.19
CA ARG A 73 -8.74 -3.81 10.46
C ARG A 73 -10.15 -4.35 10.29
N THR A 74 -10.56 -5.26 11.17
CA THR A 74 -11.90 -5.86 11.22
C THR A 74 -12.72 -5.44 12.44
N SER A 75 -12.09 -4.90 13.49
CA SER A 75 -12.77 -4.41 14.70
C SER A 75 -13.09 -2.92 14.62
N ALA A 76 -14.17 -2.52 15.30
CA ALA A 76 -14.58 -1.13 15.47
C ALA A 76 -13.91 -0.43 16.67
N VAL A 77 -13.17 -1.17 17.49
CA VAL A 77 -12.42 -0.60 18.60
C VAL A 77 -11.35 0.31 18.03
N ALA A 78 -11.57 1.61 18.17
CA ALA A 78 -10.55 2.61 17.94
C ALA A 78 -9.48 2.42 19.01
N GLY A 79 -8.40 1.71 18.67
CA GLY A 79 -7.11 2.05 19.25
C GLY A 79 -6.79 3.52 18.92
N PRO A 80 -5.86 4.16 19.66
CA PRO A 80 -5.44 5.53 19.36
C PRO A 80 -5.16 5.67 17.85
N PRO A 81 -5.40 6.83 17.23
CA PRO A 81 -5.19 7.00 15.80
C PRO A 81 -3.78 6.51 15.46
N ALA A 82 -3.68 5.30 14.89
CA ALA A 82 -2.46 4.73 14.36
C ALA A 82 -2.08 5.44 13.02
N GLU A 83 -2.54 6.69 12.91
CA GLU A 83 -2.43 7.59 11.77
C GLU A 83 -1.00 8.11 11.66
N ALA A 84 -0.27 8.20 12.77
CA ALA A 84 1.16 8.44 12.75
C ALA A 84 1.90 7.15 12.32
N VAL A 85 2.37 7.13 11.06
CA VAL A 85 3.50 6.28 10.68
C VAL A 85 4.69 6.78 11.50
N ASP A 86 5.25 5.94 12.38
CA ASP A 86 6.40 6.36 13.18
C ASP A 86 7.60 6.72 12.29
N ALA A 87 8.52 7.51 12.82
CA ALA A 87 9.68 8.01 12.08
C ALA A 87 10.54 6.89 11.47
N ARG A 88 10.64 5.73 12.14
CA ARG A 88 11.40 4.58 11.66
C ARG A 88 10.73 3.95 10.44
N LYS A 89 9.40 3.84 10.46
CA LYS A 89 8.62 3.32 9.35
C LYS A 89 8.62 4.30 8.17
N LEU A 90 8.50 5.60 8.41
CA LEU A 90 8.66 6.62 7.36
C LEU A 90 10.03 6.54 6.68
N ALA A 91 11.12 6.47 7.46
CA ALA A 91 12.47 6.35 6.90
C ALA A 91 12.61 5.10 6.02
N ARG A 92 12.06 3.96 6.46
CA ARG A 92 12.08 2.73 5.66
C ARG A 92 11.28 2.86 4.37
N LEU A 93 10.07 3.43 4.42
CA LEU A 93 9.25 3.62 3.23
C LEU A 93 9.93 4.56 2.23
N ARG A 94 10.63 5.61 2.69
CA ARG A 94 11.46 6.46 1.82
C ARG A 94 12.57 5.67 1.12
N THR A 95 13.31 4.82 1.85
CA THR A 95 14.33 3.96 1.24
C THR A 95 13.73 3.02 0.18
N LEU A 96 12.58 2.42 0.47
CA LEU A 96 11.89 1.52 -0.47
C LEU A 96 11.38 2.27 -1.70
N ALA A 97 10.86 3.49 -1.53
CA ALA A 97 10.40 4.34 -2.61
C ALA A 97 11.51 4.64 -3.62
N VAL A 98 12.69 5.01 -3.12
CA VAL A 98 13.89 5.26 -3.94
C VAL A 98 14.33 3.98 -4.66
N ALA A 99 14.37 2.84 -3.96
CA ALA A 99 14.73 1.56 -4.57
C ALA A 99 13.76 1.11 -5.67
N TRP A 100 12.46 1.33 -5.47
CA TRP A 100 11.45 1.07 -6.49
C TRP A 100 11.67 1.95 -7.72
N ALA A 101 11.81 3.27 -7.53
CA ALA A 101 12.01 4.22 -8.62
C ALA A 101 13.31 3.97 -9.41
N ALA A 102 14.37 3.51 -8.75
CA ALA A 102 15.64 3.16 -9.40
C ALA A 102 15.54 1.94 -10.34
N THR A 103 14.56 1.06 -10.11
CA THR A 103 14.37 -0.17 -10.89
C THR A 103 13.19 -0.10 -11.87
N HIS A 104 12.34 0.92 -11.75
CA HIS A 104 11.15 1.12 -12.57
C HIS A 104 11.14 2.54 -13.15
N PRO A 105 11.65 2.74 -14.38
CA PRO A 105 11.70 4.06 -15.00
C PRO A 105 10.28 4.52 -15.37
N VAL A 106 9.61 5.20 -14.43
CA VAL A 106 8.32 5.83 -14.63
C VAL A 106 8.49 7.34 -14.48
N PRO A 107 8.23 8.16 -15.51
CA PRO A 107 8.31 9.61 -15.39
C PRO A 107 7.34 10.15 -14.33
N HIS A 108 7.86 10.95 -13.40
CA HIS A 108 7.10 11.59 -12.32
C HIS A 108 7.76 12.90 -11.89
N ALA A 109 6.98 13.84 -11.37
CA ALA A 109 7.46 15.15 -10.88
C ALA A 109 7.75 15.19 -9.37
N GLY A 110 7.37 14.14 -8.64
CA GLY A 110 7.55 14.09 -7.19
C GLY A 110 7.23 12.72 -6.62
N LEU A 111 7.62 12.54 -5.36
CA LEU A 111 7.41 11.32 -4.59
C LEU A 111 6.65 11.68 -3.32
N ARG A 112 5.58 10.94 -3.02
CA ARG A 112 4.77 11.14 -1.83
C ARG A 112 4.52 9.82 -1.11
N LEU A 113 4.43 9.88 0.22
CA LEU A 113 3.99 8.76 1.04
C LEU A 113 2.55 9.01 1.50
N ASP A 114 1.67 8.05 1.25
CA ASP A 114 0.28 8.08 1.68
C ASP A 114 -0.03 6.85 2.55
N VAL A 115 -1.09 6.95 3.37
CA VAL A 115 -1.66 5.83 4.12
C VAL A 115 -3.12 5.68 3.75
N VAL A 116 -3.53 4.46 3.40
CA VAL A 116 -4.94 4.11 3.25
C VAL A 116 -5.35 3.18 4.39
N SER A 117 -6.30 3.63 5.20
CA SER A 117 -6.88 2.83 6.28
C SER A 117 -8.19 2.22 5.81
N VAL A 118 -8.29 0.89 5.86
CA VAL A 118 -9.50 0.13 5.49
C VAL A 118 -10.06 -0.58 6.72
N GLN A 119 -11.31 -0.28 7.06
CA GLN A 119 -12.07 -0.98 8.08
C GLN A 119 -13.10 -1.90 7.41
N LEU A 120 -12.85 -3.20 7.46
CA LEU A 120 -13.78 -4.22 7.00
C LEU A 120 -14.91 -4.37 8.02
N ARG A 121 -16.14 -4.44 7.52
CA ARG A 121 -17.35 -4.59 8.34
C ARG A 121 -18.17 -5.77 7.80
N ALA A 122 -18.55 -6.69 8.67
CA ALA A 122 -19.34 -7.84 8.26
C ALA A 122 -20.69 -7.40 7.68
N GLY A 123 -21.03 -7.87 6.48
CA GLY A 123 -22.29 -7.57 5.79
C GLY A 123 -22.50 -6.11 5.42
N ARG A 124 -21.47 -5.26 5.46
CA ARG A 124 -21.57 -3.82 5.17
C ARG A 124 -20.40 -3.38 4.27
N PRO A 125 -20.53 -2.28 3.52
CA PRO A 125 -19.40 -1.69 2.81
C PRO A 125 -18.21 -1.42 3.74
N ALA A 126 -16.98 -1.50 3.26
CA ALA A 126 -15.82 -1.08 4.05
C ALA A 126 -15.85 0.44 4.29
N LEU A 127 -15.23 0.90 5.39
CA LEU A 127 -14.90 2.31 5.55
C LEU A 127 -13.45 2.52 5.13
N LEU A 128 -13.20 3.52 4.29
CA LEU A 128 -11.88 3.88 3.80
C LEU A 128 -11.54 5.31 4.22
N ARG A 129 -10.30 5.53 4.67
CA ARG A 129 -9.71 6.85 4.86
C ARG A 129 -8.36 6.90 4.14
N HIS A 130 -8.12 7.99 3.42
CA HIS A 130 -6.87 8.22 2.70
C HIS A 130 -6.17 9.44 3.28
N HIS A 131 -5.05 9.20 3.97
CA HIS A 131 -4.19 10.23 4.52
C HIS A 131 -3.05 10.48 3.53
N ARG A 132 -2.96 11.69 3.01
CA ARG A 132 -1.98 12.06 1.98
C ARG A 132 -0.80 12.80 2.59
N GLY A 133 0.40 12.59 2.07
CA GLY A 133 1.61 13.33 2.48
C GLY A 133 2.01 13.09 3.93
N VAL A 134 2.03 11.82 4.35
CA VAL A 134 2.42 11.50 5.73
C VAL A 134 3.93 11.71 5.94
N GLY A 135 4.26 12.54 6.93
CA GLY A 135 5.65 12.85 7.30
C GLY A 135 6.32 13.93 6.45
N ASP A 136 5.55 14.65 5.65
CA ASP A 136 5.95 15.88 4.96
C ASP A 136 5.90 17.10 5.90
#